data_AF-A0AA42HGY2-F1
#
_entry.id   AF-A0AA42HGY2-F1
#
_cell.length_a   1.000
_cell.length_b   1.000
_cell.length_c   1.000
_cell.angle_alpha   90.00
_cell.angle_beta   90.00
_cell.angle_gamma   90.00
#
_symmetry.space_group_name_H-M   'P 1'
#
loop_
_entity.id
_entity.type
_entity.pdbx_description
1 polymer ?
#
loop_
_entity_poly.entity_id
_entity_poly.type
_entity_poly.pdbx_seq_one_letter_code
_entity_poly.pdbx_strand_id
1 'polypeptide(L)'
;MDADEVRLLQIEGQIHALARAWLYLAANAEMQGLLDHEALDRSMLATNWQGAPFEPHAHRTMQHLVDEMADARASRERVARYRETGLDE
;
A
#
# COMPACT_ATOMS: atom_id res chain seq x y z
N MET A 1 -8.87 28.77 -8.93
CA MET A 1 -9.17 27.71 -7.97
C MET A 1 -10.42 28.10 -7.22
N ASP A 2 -11.52 27.39 -7.46
CA ASP A 2 -12.75 27.60 -6.68
C ASP A 2 -12.67 26.85 -5.33
N ALA A 3 -13.68 27.05 -4.47
CA ALA A 3 -13.70 26.45 -3.14
C ALA A 3 -13.76 24.91 -3.18
N ASP A 4 -14.36 24.34 -4.24
CA ASP A 4 -14.49 22.90 -4.39
C ASP A 4 -13.17 22.26 -4.82
N GLU A 5 -12.42 22.93 -5.70
CA GLU A 5 -11.07 22.53 -6.12
C GLU A 5 -10.08 22.56 -4.93
N VAL A 6 -10.15 23.60 -4.08
CA VAL A 6 -9.35 23.67 -2.84
C VAL A 6 -9.67 22.49 -1.91
N ARG A 7 -10.97 22.20 -1.73
CA ARG A 7 -11.42 21.12 -0.85
C ARG A 7 -11.01 19.75 -1.40
N LEU A 8 -11.06 19.56 -2.72
CA LEU A 8 -10.64 18.33 -3.36
C LEU A 8 -9.14 18.08 -3.14
N LEU A 9 -8.29 19.08 -3.38
CA LEU A 9 -6.84 18.97 -3.13
C LEU A 9 -6.51 18.64 -1.68
N GLN A 10 -7.25 19.21 -0.72
CA GLN A 10 -7.08 18.88 0.70
C GLN A 10 -7.43 17.42 0.99
N ILE A 11 -8.54 16.92 0.43
CA ILE A 11 -8.96 15.53 0.59
C ILE A 11 -7.93 14.58 -0.05
N GLU A 12 -7.45 14.89 -1.26
CA GLU A 12 -6.41 14.11 -1.92
C GLU A 12 -5.14 14.04 -1.07
N GLY A 13 -4.66 15.19 -0.56
CA GLY A 13 -3.50 15.25 0.32
C GLY A 13 -3.67 14.42 1.60
N GLN A 14 -4.85 14.48 2.22
CA GLN A 14 -5.17 13.67 3.41
C GLN A 14 -5.19 12.17 3.10
N ILE A 15 -5.80 11.76 1.97
CA ILE A 15 -5.83 10.36 1.54
C ILE A 15 -4.41 9.84 1.28
N HIS A 16 -3.57 10.61 0.59
CA HIS A 16 -2.18 10.23 0.34
C HIS A 16 -1.38 10.10 1.64
N ALA A 17 -1.56 11.01 2.60
CA ALA A 17 -0.89 10.94 3.90
C ALA A 17 -1.33 9.70 4.70
N LEU A 18 -2.63 9.39 4.70
CA LEU A 18 -3.18 8.20 5.38
C LEU A 18 -2.71 6.91 4.73
N ALA A 19 -2.74 6.83 3.40
CA ALA A 19 -2.23 5.68 2.65
C ALA A 19 -0.75 5.43 2.96
N ARG A 20 0.05 6.50 3.03
CA ARG A 20 1.47 6.40 3.36
C ARG A 20 1.71 5.96 4.80
N ALA A 21 0.97 6.51 5.76
CA ALA A 21 1.03 6.10 7.16
C ALA A 21 0.65 4.62 7.34
N TRP A 22 -0.39 4.17 6.62
CA TRP A 22 -0.80 2.77 6.59
C TRP A 22 0.28 1.85 6.02
N LEU A 23 0.90 2.21 4.89
CA LEU A 23 2.01 1.43 4.30
C LEU A 23 3.17 1.26 5.28
N TYR A 24 3.56 2.33 5.99
CA TYR A 24 4.61 2.24 7.00
C TYR A 24 4.24 1.31 8.16
N LEU A 25 2.98 1.37 8.62
CA LEU A 25 2.50 0.50 9.68
C LEU A 25 2.50 -0.97 9.25
N ALA A 26 1.96 -1.25 8.05
CA ALA A 26 1.88 -2.60 7.50
C ALA A 26 3.29 -3.18 7.29
N ALA A 27 4.20 -2.43 6.68
CA ALA A 27 5.58 -2.87 6.47
C ALA A 27 6.32 -3.14 7.79
N ASN A 28 6.14 -2.28 8.79
CA ASN A 28 6.75 -2.49 10.10
C ASN A 28 6.19 -3.73 10.82
N ALA A 29 4.87 -3.96 10.74
CA ALA A 29 4.25 -5.15 11.31
C ALA A 29 4.68 -6.44 10.59
N GLU A 30 4.80 -6.42 9.26
CA GLU A 30 5.33 -7.53 8.45
C GLU A 30 6.78 -7.85 8.84
N MET A 31 7.64 -6.83 8.97
CA MET A 31 9.05 -7.01 9.37
C MET A 31 9.22 -7.58 10.79
N GLN A 32 8.23 -7.36 11.67
CA GLN A 32 8.21 -7.93 13.01
C GLN A 32 7.56 -9.32 13.06
N GLY A 33 7.12 -9.87 11.91
CA GLY A 33 6.45 -11.16 11.83
C GLY A 33 5.04 -11.16 12.45
N LEU A 34 4.42 -9.99 12.62
CA LEU A 34 3.11 -9.84 13.25
C LEU A 34 1.95 -10.07 12.27
N LEU A 35 2.23 -10.08 10.97
CA LEU A 35 1.24 -10.23 9.91
C LEU A 35 1.73 -11.24 8.86
N ASP A 36 0.82 -12.10 8.40
CA ASP A 36 0.98 -12.85 7.16
C ASP A 36 0.65 -11.94 5.99
N HIS A 37 1.65 -11.62 5.18
CA HIS A 37 1.51 -10.69 4.07
C HIS A 37 0.54 -11.19 3.00
N GLU A 38 0.49 -12.50 2.72
CA GLU A 38 -0.43 -13.01 1.72
C GLU A 38 -1.89 -12.94 2.19
N ALA A 39 -2.12 -13.24 3.47
CA ALA A 39 -3.45 -13.12 4.06
C ALA A 39 -3.93 -11.66 4.08
N LEU A 40 -3.03 -10.72 4.39
CA LEU A 40 -3.33 -9.29 4.35
C LEU A 40 -3.70 -8.84 2.94
N ASP A 41 -2.85 -9.16 1.94
CA ASP A 41 -3.07 -8.76 0.54
C ASP A 41 -4.42 -9.32 0.02
N ARG A 42 -4.71 -10.60 0.29
CA ARG A 42 -6.01 -11.20 -0.06
C ARG A 42 -7.19 -10.52 0.62
N SER A 43 -7.09 -10.22 1.92
CA SER A 43 -8.17 -9.55 2.65
C SER A 43 -8.41 -8.15 2.13
N MET A 44 -7.36 -7.43 1.76
CA MET A 44 -7.44 -6.10 1.17
C MET A 44 -8.17 -6.12 -0.16
N LEU A 45 -7.77 -7.01 -1.08
CA LEU A 45 -8.37 -7.13 -2.41
C LEU A 45 -9.80 -7.69 -2.39
N ALA A 46 -10.15 -8.46 -1.35
CA ALA A 46 -11.49 -9.00 -1.16
C ALA A 46 -12.47 -8.01 -0.52
N THR A 47 -12.04 -6.78 -0.20
CA THR A 47 -12.91 -5.77 0.43
C THR A 47 -14.11 -5.46 -0.47
N ASN A 48 -15.32 -5.68 0.05
CA ASN A 48 -16.56 -5.37 -0.65
C ASN A 48 -17.01 -3.93 -0.38
N TRP A 49 -17.07 -3.11 -1.43
CA TRP A 49 -17.48 -1.71 -1.37
C TRP A 49 -18.98 -1.48 -1.60
N GLN A 50 -19.78 -2.56 -1.63
CA GLN A 50 -21.25 -2.54 -1.66
C GLN A 50 -21.87 -1.67 -2.77
N GLY A 51 -21.27 -1.63 -3.98
CA GLY A 51 -21.80 -0.86 -5.10
C GLY A 51 -21.68 0.66 -4.89
N ALA A 52 -20.82 1.11 -3.98
CA ALA A 52 -20.57 2.53 -3.78
C ALA A 52 -20.08 3.17 -5.09
N PRO A 53 -20.49 4.41 -5.43
CA PRO A 53 -20.05 5.07 -6.67
C PRO A 53 -18.53 5.16 -6.83
N PHE A 54 -17.78 5.18 -5.73
CA PHE A 54 -16.33 5.23 -5.71
C PHE A 54 -15.65 3.85 -5.78
N GLU A 55 -16.40 2.75 -5.80
CA GLU A 55 -15.87 1.38 -5.77
C GLU A 55 -14.76 1.12 -6.80
N PRO A 56 -14.88 1.54 -8.09
CA PRO A 56 -13.82 1.35 -9.06
C PRO A 56 -12.51 2.09 -8.72
N HIS A 57 -12.60 3.20 -7.98
CA HIS A 57 -11.43 3.93 -7.50
C HIS A 57 -10.83 3.23 -6.27
N ALA A 58 -11.67 2.80 -5.33
CA ALA A 58 -11.23 2.08 -4.15
C ALA A 58 -10.50 0.78 -4.49
N HIS A 59 -11.03 -0.04 -5.40
CA HIS A 59 -10.34 -1.26 -5.86
C HIS A 59 -8.98 -0.97 -6.49
N ARG A 60 -8.89 0.06 -7.34
CA ARG A 60 -7.61 0.46 -7.96
C ARG A 60 -6.61 0.94 -6.92
N THR A 61 -7.04 1.74 -5.95
CA THR A 61 -6.18 2.19 -4.85
C THR A 61 -5.71 1.01 -4.01
N MET A 62 -6.59 0.06 -3.68
CA MET A 62 -6.21 -1.13 -2.92
C MET A 62 -5.20 -1.99 -3.65
N GLN A 63 -5.39 -2.21 -4.96
CA GLN A 63 -4.40 -2.92 -5.79
C GLN A 63 -3.05 -2.21 -5.76
N HIS A 64 -3.03 -0.89 -5.99
CA HIS A 64 -1.79 -0.13 -5.97
C HIS A 64 -1.05 -0.23 -4.62
N LEU A 65 -1.78 -0.20 -3.49
CA LEU A 65 -1.18 -0.32 -2.17
C LEU A 65 -0.58 -1.71 -1.91
N VAL A 66 -1.22 -2.77 -2.41
CA VAL A 66 -0.68 -4.13 -2.37
C VAL A 66 0.59 -4.25 -3.22
N ASP A 67 0.59 -3.63 -4.41
CA ASP A 67 1.76 -3.62 -5.30
C ASP A 67 2.95 -2.90 -4.64
N GLU A 68 2.73 -1.74 -4.01
CA GLU A 68 3.78 -1.01 -3.27
C GLU A 68 4.37 -1.85 -2.12
N MET A 69 3.54 -2.63 -1.42
CA MET A 69 4.01 -3.55 -0.38
C MET A 69 4.84 -4.69 -0.97
N ALA A 70 4.42 -5.25 -2.10
CA ALA A 70 5.17 -6.29 -2.82
C ALA A 70 6.54 -5.78 -3.30
N ASP A 71 6.59 -4.57 -3.86
CA ASP A 71 7.83 -3.93 -4.27
C ASP A 71 8.76 -3.65 -3.09
N ALA A 72 8.20 -3.21 -1.96
CA ALA A 72 8.95 -2.99 -0.74
C ALA A 72 9.56 -4.31 -0.21
N ARG A 73 8.83 -5.43 -0.27
CA ARG A 73 9.34 -6.77 0.05
C ARG A 73 10.47 -7.18 -0.89
N ALA A 74 10.24 -7.13 -2.20
CA ALA A 74 11.24 -7.49 -3.20
C ALA A 74 12.53 -6.67 -3.05
N SER A 75 12.40 -5.37 -2.73
CA SER A 75 13.54 -4.51 -2.44
C SER A 75 14.31 -4.96 -1.20
N ARG A 76 13.63 -5.30 -0.09
CA ARG A 76 14.26 -5.84 1.12
C ARG A 76 14.99 -7.16 0.84
N GLU A 77 14.35 -8.07 0.12
CA GLU A 77 14.94 -9.36 -0.25
C GLU A 77 16.19 -9.20 -1.12
N ARG A 78 16.15 -8.31 -2.11
CA ARG A 78 17.31 -8.01 -2.96
C ARG A 78 18.48 -7.49 -2.14
N VAL A 79 18.22 -6.56 -1.20
CA VAL A 79 19.25 -6.04 -0.30
C VAL A 79 19.80 -7.14 0.63
N ALA A 80 18.95 -8.03 1.14
CA ALA A 80 19.37 -9.15 1.97
C ALA A 80 20.27 -10.11 1.19
N ARG A 81 19.86 -10.52 -0.02
CA ARG A 81 20.66 -11.37 -0.91
C ARG A 81 22.01 -10.74 -1.23
N TYR A 82 22.04 -9.47 -1.60
CA TYR A 82 23.29 -8.76 -1.87
C TYR A 82 24.24 -8.78 -0.67
N ARG A 83 23.73 -8.60 0.55
CA ARG A 83 24.54 -8.68 1.78
C ARG A 83 25.10 -10.06 2.04
N GLU A 84 24.39 -11.12 1.64
CA GLU A 84 24.79 -12.51 1.84
C GLU A 84 25.77 -13.01 0.76
N THR A 85 25.56 -12.62 -0.50
CA THR A 85 26.26 -13.19 -1.66
C THR A 85 27.24 -12.22 -2.33
N GLY A 86 27.09 -10.91 -2.13
CA GLY A 86 27.87 -9.88 -2.81
C GLY A 86 27.60 -9.74 -4.31
N LEU A 87 26.53 -10.35 -4.83
CA LEU A 87 26.16 -10.34 -6.25
C LEU A 87 24.79 -9.67 -6.45
N ASP A 88 24.69 -8.82 -7.47
CA ASP A 88 23.44 -8.28 -8.00
C ASP A 88 23.05 -9.10 -9.24
N GLU A 89 22.06 -9.99 -9.12
CA GLU A 89 21.33 -10.57 -10.27
C GLU A 89 19.88 -10.09 -10.26
#